data_AF-A0A9W4BJD6-F1
#
_entry.id   AF-A0A9W4BJD6-F1
#
_cell.length_a   1.000
_cell.length_b   1.000
_cell.length_c   1.000
_cell.angle_alpha   90.00
_cell.angle_beta   90.00
_cell.angle_gamma   90.00
#
_symmetry.space_group_name_H-M   'P 1'
#
loop_
_entity.id
_entity.type
_entity.pdbx_description
1 polymer ?
#
loop_
_entity_poly.entity_id
_entity_poly.type
_entity_poly.pdbx_seq_one_letter_code
_entity_poly.pdbx_strand_id
1 'polypeptide(L)'
;MVLAAEGLIPPVTAAPAGVWVFNWVVPIAGSIFIVLAIADVVRRRRLTWGFLFLFNSIAVYWMETIGDWGQMLFYSPAFAEHHLLDWLPLKTPNDPLFMPFAYAVYWGVHALLVLWLSQWVSSRTGWSMLKSLLVLAIPVNYIWDFVVEGTATAMGWWTYDPGIGPVLEWGSGGRITLLWTIGIMCIWPNLIAYWAGKPPIRGLNHLERFCRLDRFTVPKKPGSQGATTATAGSGHLAVATKPVIFTKQQEFDAHLDYGVTIPRWRFELMRLGAWFIGFQVSFFFLLVLPLVVLRAVTGADSPYVP
;
A
#
# COMPACT_ATOMS: atom_id res chain seq x y z
N MET A 1 -14.09 21.54 30.41
CA MET A 1 -15.32 21.69 29.62
C MET A 1 -15.00 22.71 28.54
N VAL A 2 -14.37 22.25 27.46
CA VAL A 2 -13.98 23.09 26.33
C VAL A 2 -15.13 23.03 25.34
N LEU A 3 -15.72 24.19 25.04
CA LEU A 3 -16.70 24.34 23.97
C LEU A 3 -16.04 23.88 22.68
N ALA A 4 -16.57 22.80 22.09
CA ALA A 4 -16.12 22.33 20.78
C ALA A 4 -16.23 23.48 19.78
N ALA A 5 -15.13 23.75 19.09
CA ALA A 5 -15.04 24.72 18.02
C ALA A 5 -15.79 24.21 16.78
N GLU A 6 -17.11 24.08 16.86
CA GLU A 6 -17.95 23.89 15.69
C GLU A 6 -17.77 25.12 14.78
N GLY A 7 -17.03 24.94 13.66
CA GLY A 7 -16.93 25.94 12.59
C GLY A 7 -15.60 26.68 12.44
N LEU A 8 -14.54 26.35 13.19
CA LEU A 8 -13.21 26.87 12.91
C LEU A 8 -12.55 26.05 11.78
N ILE A 9 -12.30 26.72 10.66
CA ILE A 9 -11.65 26.14 9.47
C ILE A 9 -10.33 26.89 9.24
N PRO A 10 -9.19 26.21 9.08
CA PRO A 10 -7.95 26.85 8.67
C PRO A 10 -8.15 27.64 7.36
N PRO A 11 -7.76 28.93 7.28
CA PRO A 11 -8.04 29.77 6.11
C PRO A 11 -7.59 29.17 4.78
N VAL A 12 -6.44 28.48 4.78
CA VAL A 12 -5.89 27.82 3.59
C VAL A 12 -6.79 26.71 3.05
N THR A 13 -7.54 26.04 3.92
CA THR A 13 -8.42 24.92 3.56
C THR A 13 -9.87 25.33 3.25
N ALA A 14 -10.21 26.61 3.37
CA ALA A 14 -11.57 27.09 3.13
C ALA A 14 -11.94 27.14 1.63
N ALA A 15 -10.96 27.41 0.76
CA ALA A 15 -11.15 27.50 -0.69
C ALA A 15 -9.98 26.86 -1.47
N PRO A 16 -9.77 25.53 -1.34
CA PRO A 16 -8.70 24.83 -2.04
C PRO A 16 -8.84 24.89 -3.56
N ALA A 17 -7.70 24.91 -4.25
CA ALA A 17 -7.66 24.79 -5.70
C ALA A 17 -7.82 23.33 -6.13
N GLY A 18 -8.41 23.05 -7.30
CA GLY A 18 -8.30 21.71 -7.92
C GLY A 18 -8.95 20.53 -7.18
N VAL A 19 -9.92 20.76 -6.29
CA VAL A 19 -10.65 19.73 -5.51
C VAL A 19 -11.18 18.57 -6.35
N TRP A 20 -11.55 18.83 -7.60
CA TRP A 20 -12.05 17.84 -8.54
C TRP A 20 -11.10 16.65 -8.77
N VAL A 21 -9.78 16.83 -8.56
CA VAL A 21 -8.80 15.75 -8.65
C VAL A 21 -9.12 14.66 -7.62
N PHE A 22 -9.34 15.06 -6.37
CA PHE A 22 -9.63 14.13 -5.29
C PHE A 22 -11.08 13.70 -5.22
N ASN A 23 -12.04 14.56 -5.58
CA ASN A 23 -13.46 14.16 -5.60
C ASN A 23 -13.81 13.24 -6.78
N TRP A 24 -13.08 13.31 -7.91
CA TRP A 24 -13.43 12.56 -9.11
C TRP A 24 -12.30 11.70 -9.65
N VAL A 25 -11.14 12.28 -9.95
CA VAL A 25 -10.06 11.55 -10.64
C VAL A 25 -9.55 10.39 -9.79
N VAL A 26 -9.23 10.64 -8.52
CA VAL A 26 -8.69 9.62 -7.61
C VAL A 26 -9.70 8.48 -7.39
N PRO A 27 -10.98 8.74 -7.06
CA PRO A 27 -12.00 7.70 -6.97
C PRO A 27 -12.18 6.89 -8.26
N ILE A 28 -12.22 7.54 -9.43
CA ILE A 28 -12.36 6.86 -10.73
C ILE A 28 -11.13 5.98 -11.01
N ALA A 29 -9.92 6.53 -10.89
CA ALA A 29 -8.69 5.79 -11.12
C ALA A 29 -8.51 4.62 -10.13
N GLY A 30 -8.76 4.85 -8.85
CA GLY A 30 -8.74 3.81 -7.82
C GLY A 30 -9.77 2.71 -8.10
N SER A 31 -10.99 3.07 -8.51
CA SER A 31 -12.02 2.12 -8.91
C SER A 31 -11.60 1.25 -10.09
N ILE A 32 -10.94 1.83 -11.10
CA ILE A 32 -10.39 1.08 -12.23
C ILE A 32 -9.35 0.06 -11.75
N PHE A 33 -8.40 0.46 -10.89
CA PHE A 33 -7.42 -0.48 -10.32
C PHE A 33 -8.07 -1.62 -9.54
N ILE A 34 -9.09 -1.32 -8.73
CA ILE A 34 -9.85 -2.33 -7.98
C ILE A 34 -10.53 -3.32 -8.92
N VAL A 35 -11.24 -2.83 -9.95
CA VAL A 35 -11.90 -3.68 -10.94
C VAL A 35 -10.90 -4.55 -11.69
N LEU A 36 -9.76 -3.99 -12.10
CA LEU A 36 -8.71 -4.74 -12.79
C LEU A 36 -8.11 -5.83 -11.89
N ALA A 37 -7.88 -5.54 -10.61
CA ALA A 37 -7.37 -6.53 -9.65
C ALA A 37 -8.39 -7.66 -9.41
N ILE A 38 -9.68 -7.33 -9.26
CA ILE A 38 -10.75 -8.33 -9.13
C ILE A 38 -10.85 -9.17 -10.41
N ALA A 39 -10.82 -8.55 -11.59
CA ALA A 39 -10.84 -9.25 -12.86
C ALA A 39 -9.64 -10.20 -13.01
N ASP A 40 -8.45 -9.80 -12.57
CA ASP A 40 -7.25 -10.65 -12.55
C ASP A 40 -7.42 -11.85 -11.61
N VAL A 41 -8.01 -11.65 -10.42
CA VAL A 41 -8.34 -12.74 -9.47
C VAL A 41 -9.33 -13.73 -10.08
N VAL A 42 -10.42 -13.24 -10.68
CA VAL A 42 -11.46 -14.08 -11.30
C VAL A 42 -10.86 -14.87 -12.46
N ARG A 43 -10.07 -14.21 -13.32
CA ARG A 43 -9.42 -14.83 -14.48
C ARG A 43 -8.40 -15.89 -14.08
N ARG A 44 -7.64 -15.67 -13.00
CA ARG A 44 -6.61 -16.61 -12.51
C ARG A 44 -7.12 -17.61 -11.48
N ARG A 45 -8.37 -17.45 -11.01
CA ARG A 45 -9.00 -18.23 -9.92
C ARG A 45 -8.12 -18.31 -8.68
N ARG A 46 -7.44 -17.20 -8.35
CA ARG A 46 -6.45 -17.11 -7.27
C ARG A 46 -6.38 -15.68 -6.77
N LEU A 47 -6.13 -15.49 -5.47
CA LEU A 47 -5.74 -14.18 -4.94
C LEU A 47 -4.33 -13.83 -5.41
N THR A 48 -4.26 -12.95 -6.40
CA THR A 48 -3.00 -12.54 -7.03
C THR A 48 -2.23 -11.61 -6.10
N TRP A 49 -0.93 -11.49 -6.31
CA TRP A 49 -0.12 -10.56 -5.51
C TRP A 49 -0.66 -9.13 -5.61
N GLY A 50 -1.01 -8.69 -6.82
CA GLY A 50 -1.56 -7.35 -7.03
C GLY A 50 -2.86 -7.14 -6.26
N PHE A 51 -3.76 -8.13 -6.26
CA PHE A 51 -4.98 -8.07 -5.45
C PHE A 51 -4.68 -8.05 -3.95
N LEU A 52 -3.82 -8.94 -3.46
CA LEU A 52 -3.48 -8.99 -2.04
C LEU A 52 -2.84 -7.68 -1.58
N PHE A 53 -1.93 -7.12 -2.37
CA PHE A 53 -1.31 -5.84 -2.05
C PHE A 53 -2.33 -4.71 -2.06
N LEU A 54 -3.14 -4.61 -3.12
CA LEU A 54 -4.14 -3.56 -3.27
C LEU A 54 -5.22 -3.62 -2.18
N PHE A 55 -5.83 -4.79 -1.99
CA PHE A 55 -6.90 -4.98 -1.00
C PHE A 55 -6.42 -4.60 0.40
N ASN A 56 -5.22 -5.04 0.79
CA ASN A 56 -4.70 -4.77 2.12
C ASN A 56 -4.20 -3.32 2.28
N SER A 57 -3.72 -2.69 1.21
CA SER A 57 -3.43 -1.24 1.21
C SER A 57 -4.71 -0.43 1.39
N ILE A 58 -5.78 -0.77 0.67
CA ILE A 58 -7.07 -0.11 0.87
C ILE A 58 -7.54 -0.35 2.31
N ALA A 59 -7.49 -1.60 2.80
CA ALA A 59 -8.05 -1.95 4.09
C ALA A 59 -7.41 -1.26 5.31
N VAL A 60 -6.22 -0.64 5.19
CA VAL A 60 -5.62 0.11 6.30
C VAL A 60 -6.13 1.55 6.41
N TYR A 61 -6.87 2.06 5.41
CA TYR A 61 -7.26 3.49 5.34
C TYR A 61 -8.02 3.99 6.58
N TRP A 62 -8.79 3.13 7.24
CA TRP A 62 -9.61 3.55 8.39
C TRP A 62 -8.75 3.96 9.58
N MET A 63 -7.50 3.48 9.66
CA MET A 63 -6.56 3.90 10.69
C MET A 63 -5.90 5.24 10.39
N GLU A 64 -5.98 5.71 9.13
CA GLU A 64 -5.40 6.98 8.70
C GLU A 64 -5.99 8.13 9.51
N THR A 65 -7.32 8.17 9.71
CA THR A 65 -7.98 9.22 10.50
C THR A 65 -7.41 9.35 11.92
N ILE A 66 -6.94 8.24 12.52
CA ILE A 66 -6.30 8.24 13.84
C ILE A 66 -4.86 8.78 13.75
N GLY A 67 -4.13 8.39 12.70
CA GLY A 67 -2.79 8.91 12.40
C GLY A 67 -2.81 10.41 12.15
N ASP A 68 -3.70 10.86 11.26
CA ASP A 68 -3.94 12.26 10.91
C ASP A 68 -4.34 13.09 12.13
N TRP A 69 -5.21 12.54 12.98
CA TRP A 69 -5.53 13.13 14.28
C TRP A 69 -4.27 13.31 15.14
N GLY A 70 -3.40 12.29 15.19
CA GLY A 70 -2.11 12.36 15.88
C GLY A 70 -1.17 13.41 15.30
N GLN A 71 -1.35 13.82 14.04
CA GLN A 71 -0.53 14.83 13.37
C GLN A 71 -1.18 16.20 13.27
N MET A 72 -2.40 16.36 13.80
CA MET A 72 -3.17 17.60 13.70
C MET A 72 -3.44 17.98 12.24
N LEU A 73 -3.60 16.96 11.40
CA LEU A 73 -3.96 17.15 10.01
C LEU A 73 -5.44 17.51 9.94
N PHE A 74 -5.72 18.59 9.22
CA PHE A 74 -7.07 19.04 8.91
C PHE A 74 -7.30 18.99 7.40
N TYR A 75 -8.23 18.14 6.96
CA TYR A 75 -8.69 18.11 5.56
C TYR A 75 -9.68 19.22 5.27
N SER A 76 -9.63 19.76 4.06
CA SER A 76 -10.62 20.73 3.61
C SER A 76 -12.04 20.13 3.58
N PRO A 77 -13.05 20.85 4.12
CA PRO A 77 -14.45 20.43 4.05
C PRO A 77 -15.05 20.54 2.63
N ALA A 78 -14.27 20.98 1.64
CA ALA A 78 -14.68 20.99 0.24
C ALA A 78 -14.68 19.58 -0.39
N PHE A 79 -14.07 18.60 0.26
CA PHE A 79 -14.09 17.22 -0.20
C PHE A 79 -15.41 16.53 0.11
N ALA A 80 -15.76 15.52 -0.69
CA ALA A 80 -16.83 14.61 -0.30
C ALA A 80 -16.35 13.80 0.93
N GLU A 81 -17.19 13.69 1.96
CA GLU A 81 -16.82 13.09 3.24
C GLU A 81 -17.55 11.77 3.50
N HIS A 82 -16.99 10.97 4.41
CA HIS A 82 -17.67 9.84 5.03
C HIS A 82 -17.68 9.96 6.55
N HIS A 83 -18.65 9.30 7.20
CA HIS A 83 -18.85 9.38 8.65
C HIS A 83 -18.47 8.08 9.39
N LEU A 84 -17.49 7.35 8.85
CA LEU A 84 -16.98 6.16 9.51
C LEU A 84 -16.25 6.58 10.80
N LEU A 85 -16.51 5.88 11.91
CA LEU A 85 -15.87 6.12 13.21
C LEU A 85 -16.21 7.45 13.90
N ASP A 86 -17.31 8.13 13.59
CA ASP A 86 -17.74 9.37 14.30
C ASP A 86 -17.86 9.20 15.84
N TRP A 87 -17.99 7.96 16.31
CA TRP A 87 -18.01 7.62 17.73
C TRP A 87 -16.62 7.63 18.38
N LEU A 88 -15.53 7.65 17.60
CA LEU A 88 -14.15 7.58 18.08
C LEU A 88 -13.62 8.99 18.35
N PRO A 89 -13.14 9.30 19.59
CA PRO A 89 -12.62 10.64 19.90
C PRO A 89 -11.28 10.98 19.23
N LEU A 90 -10.52 9.97 18.82
CA LEU A 90 -9.19 10.10 18.21
C LEU A 90 -9.30 10.11 16.69
N LYS A 91 -10.04 11.09 16.17
CA LYS A 91 -10.46 11.13 14.77
C LYS A 91 -10.37 12.56 14.22
N THR A 92 -10.00 12.71 12.96
CA THR A 92 -10.03 14.02 12.30
C THR A 92 -11.46 14.55 12.12
N PRO A 93 -11.65 15.87 12.00
CA PRO A 93 -12.98 16.47 11.84
C PRO A 93 -13.66 16.13 10.51
N ASN A 94 -12.87 16.06 9.43
CA ASN A 94 -13.37 15.82 8.07
C ASN A 94 -12.63 14.61 7.50
N ASP A 95 -13.34 13.52 7.17
CA ASP A 95 -12.72 12.35 6.53
C ASP A 95 -13.07 12.29 5.04
N PRO A 96 -12.09 12.45 4.15
CA PRO A 96 -12.39 12.43 2.72
C PRO A 96 -12.76 11.04 2.21
N LEU A 97 -13.86 10.96 1.46
CA LEU A 97 -14.35 9.76 0.78
C LEU A 97 -13.33 9.18 -0.21
N PHE A 98 -12.41 10.00 -0.71
CA PHE A 98 -11.38 9.56 -1.64
C PHE A 98 -10.29 8.70 -1.00
N MET A 99 -10.17 8.69 0.34
CA MET A 99 -9.02 8.10 1.04
C MET A 99 -8.75 6.62 0.67
N PRO A 100 -9.76 5.72 0.65
CA PRO A 100 -9.55 4.34 0.22
C PRO A 100 -9.00 4.23 -1.21
N PHE A 101 -9.42 5.13 -2.09
CA PHE A 101 -9.00 5.16 -3.51
C PHE A 101 -7.62 5.80 -3.68
N ALA A 102 -7.28 6.80 -2.87
CA ALA A 102 -5.93 7.35 -2.81
C ALA A 102 -4.95 6.25 -2.41
N TYR A 103 -5.27 5.44 -1.39
CA TYR A 103 -4.47 4.28 -1.00
C TYR A 103 -4.27 3.26 -2.13
N ALA A 104 -5.29 3.05 -2.97
CA ALA A 104 -5.17 2.19 -4.15
C ALA A 104 -4.16 2.72 -5.19
N VAL A 105 -4.19 4.03 -5.44
CA VAL A 105 -3.35 4.68 -6.47
C VAL A 105 -1.95 4.96 -5.93
N TYR A 106 -1.87 5.68 -4.80
CA TYR A 106 -0.65 6.19 -4.21
C TYR A 106 0.30 5.05 -3.82
N TRP A 107 -0.15 4.09 -3.01
CA TRP A 107 0.72 2.99 -2.58
C TRP A 107 1.03 2.00 -3.69
N GLY A 108 0.09 1.78 -4.61
CA GLY A 108 0.33 0.97 -5.79
C GLY A 108 1.47 1.52 -6.64
N VAL A 109 1.43 2.81 -6.97
CA VAL A 109 2.46 3.49 -7.77
C VAL A 109 3.77 3.58 -6.99
N HIS A 110 3.73 4.00 -5.73
CA HIS A 110 4.92 4.16 -4.89
C HIS A 110 5.66 2.83 -4.69
N ALA A 111 4.96 1.75 -4.36
CA ALA A 111 5.58 0.44 -4.17
C ALA A 111 6.23 -0.08 -5.47
N LEU A 112 5.58 0.09 -6.62
CA LEU A 112 6.14 -0.27 -7.91
C LEU A 112 7.40 0.55 -8.23
N LEU A 113 7.38 1.85 -7.96
CA LEU A 113 8.51 2.76 -8.17
C LEU A 113 9.71 2.36 -7.31
N VAL A 114 9.52 2.18 -5.99
CA VAL A 114 10.59 1.79 -5.06
C VAL A 114 11.17 0.43 -5.44
N LEU A 115 10.32 -0.55 -5.77
CA LEU A 115 10.77 -1.87 -6.19
C LEU A 115 11.55 -1.81 -7.51
N TRP A 116 11.13 -0.98 -8.46
CA TRP A 116 11.82 -0.81 -9.74
C TRP A 116 13.18 -0.12 -9.56
N LEU A 117 13.24 0.99 -8.83
CA LEU A 117 14.48 1.70 -8.53
C LEU A 117 15.46 0.82 -7.76
N SER A 118 14.97 0.07 -6.77
CA SER A 118 15.81 -0.83 -5.97
C SER A 118 16.41 -1.96 -6.80
N GLN A 119 15.66 -2.48 -7.79
CA GLN A 119 16.19 -3.45 -8.74
C GLN A 119 17.25 -2.84 -9.65
N TRP A 120 16.98 -1.64 -10.15
CA TRP A 120 17.94 -0.91 -10.97
C TRP A 120 19.26 -0.69 -10.20
N VAL A 121 19.22 -0.19 -8.97
CA VAL A 121 20.41 -0.03 -8.12
C VAL A 121 21.11 -1.37 -7.85
N SER A 122 20.35 -2.42 -7.50
CA SER A 122 20.91 -3.75 -7.23
C SER A 122 21.65 -4.30 -8.45
N SER A 123 21.07 -4.19 -9.64
CA SER A 123 21.69 -4.64 -10.90
C SER A 123 22.94 -3.86 -11.28
N ARG A 124 23.04 -2.58 -10.90
CA ARG A 124 24.18 -1.70 -11.21
C ARG A 124 25.34 -1.86 -10.22
N THR A 125 25.03 -2.13 -8.95
CA THR A 125 26.00 -2.11 -7.85
C THR A 125 26.40 -3.50 -7.35
N GLY A 126 25.65 -4.55 -7.74
CA GLY A 126 25.79 -5.88 -7.16
C GLY A 126 25.27 -5.99 -5.73
N TRP A 127 24.60 -4.95 -5.20
CA TRP A 127 24.05 -4.97 -3.84
C TRP A 127 22.87 -5.91 -3.69
N SER A 128 22.66 -6.39 -2.46
CA SER A 128 21.43 -7.10 -2.12
C SER A 128 20.21 -6.19 -2.27
N MET A 129 19.06 -6.78 -2.61
CA MET A 129 17.81 -6.04 -2.77
C MET A 129 17.43 -5.25 -1.51
N LEU A 130 17.65 -5.84 -0.33
CA LEU A 130 17.40 -5.17 0.95
C LEU A 130 18.29 -3.93 1.13
N LYS A 131 19.58 -4.03 0.82
CA LYS A 131 20.50 -2.90 0.90
C LYS A 131 20.10 -1.79 -0.07
N SER A 132 19.77 -2.13 -1.32
CA SER A 132 19.29 -1.16 -2.31
C SER A 132 18.01 -0.47 -1.86
N LEU A 133 17.06 -1.22 -1.31
CA LEU A 133 15.80 -0.69 -0.81
C LEU A 133 16.01 0.23 0.40
N LEU A 134 16.85 -0.15 1.38
CA LEU A 134 17.14 0.69 2.54
C LEU A 134 17.82 2.01 2.16
N VAL A 135 18.74 2.00 1.20
CA VAL A 135 19.43 3.21 0.75
C VAL A 135 18.49 4.13 -0.03
N LEU A 136 17.56 3.57 -0.80
CA LEU A 136 16.58 4.35 -1.55
C LEU A 136 15.37 4.78 -0.72
N ALA A 137 15.09 4.09 0.39
CA ALA A 137 13.93 4.35 1.25
C ALA A 137 13.84 5.83 1.62
N ILE A 138 14.89 6.39 2.22
CA ILE A 138 14.87 7.78 2.66
C ILE A 138 14.73 8.76 1.50
N PRO A 139 15.63 8.82 0.49
CA PRO A 139 15.55 9.85 -0.54
C PRO A 139 14.31 9.75 -1.43
N VAL A 140 13.88 8.53 -1.78
CA VAL A 140 12.70 8.35 -2.64
C VAL A 140 11.43 8.73 -1.89
N ASN A 141 11.26 8.30 -0.63
CA ASN A 141 10.08 8.65 0.15
C ASN A 141 10.06 10.14 0.48
N TYR A 142 11.20 10.74 0.84
CA TYR A 142 11.26 12.19 1.07
C TYR A 142 10.85 13.01 -0.16
N ILE A 143 11.37 12.67 -1.34
CA ILE A 143 11.01 13.37 -2.57
C ILE A 143 9.54 13.13 -2.90
N TRP A 144 9.08 11.89 -2.78
CA TRP A 144 7.71 11.49 -3.08
C TRP A 144 6.70 12.22 -2.18
N ASP A 145 6.91 12.20 -0.86
CA ASP A 145 6.05 12.88 0.10
C ASP A 145 6.13 14.39 -0.07
N PHE A 146 7.33 14.96 -0.23
CA PHE A 146 7.44 16.39 -0.46
C PHE A 146 6.70 16.84 -1.73
N VAL A 147 6.70 16.02 -2.79
CA VAL A 147 5.92 16.31 -3.99
C VAL A 147 4.42 16.15 -3.71
N VAL A 148 3.96 15.05 -3.11
CA VAL A 148 2.53 14.79 -2.94
C VAL A 148 1.93 15.61 -1.80
N GLU A 149 2.44 15.46 -0.58
CA GLU A 149 2.01 16.19 0.61
C GLU A 149 2.32 17.69 0.49
N GLY A 150 3.48 18.04 -0.08
CA GLY A 150 3.84 19.45 -0.27
C GLY A 150 2.92 20.13 -1.28
N THR A 151 2.58 19.47 -2.39
CA THR A 151 1.57 19.98 -3.33
C THR A 151 0.21 20.09 -2.66
N ALA A 152 -0.20 19.09 -1.88
CA ALA A 152 -1.49 19.09 -1.23
C ALA A 152 -1.67 20.23 -0.22
N THR A 153 -0.66 20.45 0.60
CA THR A 153 -0.63 21.55 1.56
C THR A 153 -0.51 22.91 0.87
N ALA A 154 0.24 23.01 -0.23
CA ALA A 154 0.31 24.24 -1.02
C ALA A 154 -1.04 24.59 -1.69
N MET A 155 -1.77 23.58 -2.18
CA MET A 155 -3.09 23.73 -2.81
C MET A 155 -4.25 23.88 -1.82
N GLY A 156 -3.98 23.75 -0.52
CA GLY A 156 -4.96 23.87 0.56
C GLY A 156 -5.89 22.67 0.71
N TRP A 157 -5.52 21.52 0.14
CA TRP A 157 -6.31 20.30 0.28
C TRP A 157 -6.35 19.82 1.74
N TRP A 158 -5.22 19.88 2.43
CA TRP A 158 -5.13 19.70 3.87
C TRP A 158 -3.97 20.51 4.42
N THR A 159 -3.91 20.65 5.73
CA THR A 159 -2.80 21.32 6.42
C THR A 159 -2.55 20.67 7.77
N TYR A 160 -1.31 20.71 8.23
CA TYR A 160 -0.93 20.26 9.57
C TYR A 160 -0.91 21.50 10.49
N ASP A 161 -1.91 21.65 11.36
CA ASP A 161 -2.06 22.88 12.16
C ASP A 161 -2.49 22.63 13.63
N PRO A 162 -1.60 22.90 14.62
CA PRO A 162 -0.20 23.26 14.44
C PRO A 162 0.61 22.07 13.92
N GLY A 163 1.60 22.32 13.07
CA GLY A 163 2.52 21.25 12.67
C GLY A 163 3.45 20.88 13.82
N ILE A 164 3.60 19.58 14.11
CA ILE A 164 4.52 19.10 15.14
C ILE A 164 5.94 19.05 14.54
N GLY A 165 6.95 19.60 15.24
CA GLY A 165 8.36 19.58 14.81
C GLY A 165 8.71 20.63 13.75
N PRO A 166 9.76 20.41 12.92
CA PRO A 166 10.10 21.31 11.82
C PRO A 166 8.99 21.35 10.77
N VAL A 167 8.48 22.55 10.49
CA VAL A 167 7.36 22.81 9.58
C VAL A 167 7.83 23.73 8.46
N LEU A 168 7.37 23.44 7.24
CA LEU A 168 7.42 24.39 6.14
C LEU A 168 6.03 24.98 5.94
N GLU A 169 5.94 26.30 5.93
CA GLU A 169 4.71 27.05 5.65
C GLU A 169 4.79 27.66 4.25
N TRP A 170 3.79 27.40 3.43
CA TRP A 170 3.64 27.97 2.10
C TRP A 170 3.08 29.39 2.16
N GLY A 171 3.25 30.18 1.10
CA GLY A 171 2.62 31.50 0.99
C GLY A 171 1.07 31.46 1.03
N SER A 172 0.48 30.29 0.81
CA SER A 172 -0.97 30.06 0.98
C SER A 172 -1.40 29.88 2.43
N GLY A 173 -0.47 29.74 3.37
CA GLY A 173 -0.71 29.40 4.78
C GLY A 173 -0.78 27.89 5.07
N GLY A 174 -0.64 27.06 4.04
CA GLY A 174 -0.58 25.60 4.20
C GLY A 174 0.73 25.16 4.84
N ARG A 175 0.67 24.18 5.74
CA ARG A 175 1.81 23.71 6.52
C ARG A 175 2.04 22.24 6.25
N ILE A 176 3.31 21.84 6.11
CA ILE A 176 3.75 20.44 6.04
C ILE A 176 4.80 20.17 7.14
N THR A 177 4.67 19.05 7.86
CA THR A 177 5.72 18.63 8.80
C THR A 177 6.82 17.86 8.06
N LEU A 178 8.08 18.25 8.25
CA LEU A 178 9.21 17.71 7.47
C LEU A 178 9.84 16.48 8.10
N LEU A 179 9.61 16.25 9.39
CA LEU A 179 10.24 15.15 10.13
C LEU A 179 9.26 14.01 10.40
N TRP A 180 8.09 14.29 10.96
CA TRP A 180 7.22 13.24 11.47
C TRP A 180 6.36 12.63 10.39
N THR A 181 5.65 13.44 9.59
CA THR A 181 4.88 12.94 8.44
C THR A 181 5.79 12.14 7.51
N ILE A 182 6.86 12.77 7.02
CA ILE A 182 7.72 12.17 6.01
C ILE A 182 8.60 11.05 6.60
N GLY A 183 9.18 11.26 7.79
CA GLY A 183 10.13 10.32 8.38
C GLY A 183 9.48 9.02 8.85
N ILE A 184 8.25 9.07 9.37
CA ILE A 184 7.51 7.88 9.79
C ILE A 184 7.00 7.12 8.55
N MET A 185 6.55 7.85 7.51
CA MET A 185 6.22 7.29 6.20
C MET A 185 7.43 6.67 5.47
N CYS A 186 8.68 6.99 5.84
CA CYS A 186 9.84 6.29 5.29
C CYS A 186 10.00 4.84 5.79
N ILE A 187 9.32 4.42 6.86
CA ILE A 187 9.57 3.10 7.48
C ILE A 187 8.59 2.05 6.96
N TRP A 188 7.30 2.28 7.15
CA TRP A 188 6.27 1.27 6.90
C TRP A 188 6.15 0.83 5.42
N PRO A 189 6.11 1.73 4.43
CA PRO A 189 5.98 1.36 3.01
C PRO A 189 7.15 0.54 2.50
N ASN A 190 8.36 0.87 2.96
CA ASN A 190 9.58 0.15 2.60
C ASN A 190 9.61 -1.25 3.23
N LEU A 191 9.20 -1.35 4.51
CA LEU A 191 9.05 -2.64 5.17
C LEU A 191 8.04 -3.52 4.45
N ILE A 192 6.86 -2.99 4.15
CA ILE A 192 5.80 -3.71 3.45
C ILE A 192 6.22 -4.10 2.03
N ALA A 193 6.86 -3.21 1.27
CA ALA A 193 7.39 -3.55 -0.05
C ALA A 193 8.39 -4.71 0.00
N TYR A 194 9.27 -4.74 1.02
CA TYR A 194 10.21 -5.84 1.24
C TYR A 194 9.50 -7.15 1.69
N TRP A 195 8.55 -7.06 2.62
CA TRP A 195 7.82 -8.20 3.17
C TRP A 195 6.86 -8.85 2.16
N ALA A 196 6.10 -8.03 1.44
CA ALA A 196 5.21 -8.43 0.35
C ALA A 196 6.00 -9.01 -0.84
N GLY A 197 7.28 -8.64 -0.97
CA GLY A 197 8.22 -9.21 -1.93
C GLY A 197 8.01 -8.76 -3.38
N LYS A 198 8.97 -9.16 -4.24
CA LYS A 198 9.04 -8.78 -5.66
C LYS A 198 8.23 -9.73 -6.57
N PRO A 199 7.50 -9.22 -7.58
CA PRO A 199 7.00 -10.00 -8.71
C PRO A 199 8.13 -10.38 -9.72
N PRO A 200 8.11 -11.57 -10.38
CA PRO A 200 7.14 -12.65 -10.26
C PRO A 200 7.49 -13.60 -9.11
N ILE A 201 6.47 -13.83 -8.27
CA ILE A 201 6.56 -14.64 -7.07
C ILE A 201 6.49 -16.11 -7.47
N ARG A 202 7.67 -16.73 -7.64
CA ARG A 202 7.77 -18.18 -7.84
C ARG A 202 7.62 -18.94 -6.52
N GLY A 203 8.05 -18.35 -5.40
CA GLY A 203 7.98 -18.93 -4.04
C GLY A 203 6.97 -18.21 -3.15
N LEU A 204 6.96 -18.48 -1.85
CA LEU A 204 6.26 -17.63 -0.88
C LEU A 204 7.08 -16.38 -0.59
N ASN A 205 6.43 -15.24 -0.36
CA ASN A 205 7.11 -14.01 0.09
C ASN A 205 7.48 -14.08 1.58
N HIS A 206 8.20 -13.07 2.08
CA HIS A 206 8.67 -13.07 3.48
C HIS A 206 7.51 -13.07 4.47
N LEU A 207 6.43 -12.32 4.19
CA LEU A 207 5.24 -12.25 5.04
C LEU A 207 4.53 -13.60 5.15
N GLU A 208 4.33 -14.28 4.02
CA GLU A 208 3.70 -15.60 3.96
C GLU A 208 4.54 -16.67 4.69
N ARG A 209 5.87 -16.60 4.57
CA ARG A 209 6.79 -17.47 5.34
C ARG A 209 6.79 -17.16 6.83
N PHE A 210 6.74 -15.87 7.19
CA PHE A 210 6.66 -15.44 8.59
C PHE A 210 5.40 -16.01 9.27
N CYS A 211 4.27 -16.01 8.56
CA CYS A 211 3.02 -16.65 9.01
C CYS A 211 3.00 -18.19 8.88
N ARG A 212 4.16 -18.81 8.61
CA ARG A 212 4.34 -20.26 8.47
C ARG A 212 3.41 -20.90 7.44
N LEU A 213 3.18 -20.24 6.31
CA LEU A 213 2.40 -20.83 5.20
C LEU A 213 3.22 -21.87 4.41
N ASP A 214 4.54 -21.87 4.55
CA ASP A 214 5.47 -22.83 3.98
C ASP A 214 5.18 -24.28 4.39
N ARG A 215 4.63 -24.50 5.60
CA ARG A 215 4.19 -25.84 6.07
C ARG A 215 3.11 -26.49 5.22
N PHE A 216 2.40 -25.71 4.40
CA PHE A 216 1.38 -26.19 3.47
C PHE A 216 1.87 -26.25 2.03
N THR A 217 3.18 -26.09 1.84
CA THR A 217 3.80 -26.09 0.52
C THR A 217 4.85 -27.19 0.41
N VAL A 218 4.97 -27.76 -0.79
CA VAL A 218 6.00 -28.75 -1.11
C VAL A 218 6.78 -28.24 -2.32
N PRO A 219 8.12 -28.23 -2.29
CA PRO A 219 8.93 -27.84 -3.45
C PRO A 219 8.58 -28.69 -4.67
N LYS A 220 8.38 -28.05 -5.82
CA LYS A 220 8.26 -28.78 -7.08
C LYS A 220 9.65 -29.21 -7.52
N LYS A 221 9.80 -30.50 -7.86
CA LYS A 221 11.06 -31.00 -8.43
C LYS A 221 11.35 -30.26 -9.76
N PRO A 222 12.55 -29.70 -9.94
CA PRO A 222 12.97 -29.16 -11.23
C PRO A 222 13.04 -30.32 -12.23
N GLY A 223 12.01 -30.48 -13.06
CA GLY A 223 11.86 -31.61 -13.98
C GLY A 223 10.41 -32.05 -14.24
N SER A 224 9.43 -31.60 -13.45
CA SER A 224 8.01 -31.91 -13.73
C SER A 224 7.38 -31.00 -14.81
N GLN A 225 8.16 -30.08 -15.39
CA GLN A 225 7.75 -29.34 -16.58
C GLN A 225 8.25 -30.11 -17.81
N GLY A 226 7.40 -30.99 -18.35
CA GLY A 226 7.52 -31.50 -19.71
C GLY A 226 8.55 -32.61 -19.95
N ALA A 227 8.39 -33.78 -19.35
CA ALA A 227 8.94 -35.02 -19.91
C ALA A 227 7.98 -35.58 -20.99
N THR A 228 7.82 -34.85 -22.08
CA THR A 228 7.38 -35.40 -23.36
C THR A 228 8.18 -34.71 -24.45
N THR A 229 9.02 -35.48 -25.14
CA THR A 229 10.07 -35.12 -26.13
C THR A 229 11.42 -34.79 -25.46
N ALA A 230 12.53 -35.51 -25.69
CA ALA A 230 12.88 -36.41 -26.78
C ALA A 230 13.72 -37.60 -26.27
N THR A 231 13.17 -38.82 -26.31
CA THR A 231 13.98 -39.99 -26.64
C THR A 231 14.35 -39.87 -28.11
N ALA A 232 15.61 -39.54 -28.37
CA ALA A 232 16.24 -39.75 -29.67
C ALA A 232 16.31 -41.27 -29.94
N GLY A 233 15.17 -41.83 -30.33
CA GLY A 233 15.03 -43.16 -30.89
C GLY A 233 14.54 -42.98 -32.32
N SER A 234 15.40 -43.36 -33.26
CA SER A 234 15.15 -43.35 -34.70
C SER A 234 13.82 -43.99 -35.09
N GLY A 235 13.00 -43.25 -35.84
CA GLY A 235 11.88 -43.77 -36.62
C GLY A 235 10.54 -43.82 -35.86
N HIS A 236 9.62 -42.93 -36.23
CA HIS A 236 8.20 -43.19 -36.51
C HIS A 236 7.37 -41.88 -36.39
N LEU A 237 6.65 -41.57 -37.48
CA LEU A 237 5.44 -40.75 -37.59
C LEU A 237 5.31 -39.55 -36.64
N ALA A 238 5.49 -38.35 -37.18
CA ALA A 238 5.11 -37.09 -36.54
C ALA A 238 3.58 -37.03 -36.36
N VAL A 239 3.09 -37.53 -35.22
CA VAL A 239 1.75 -37.23 -34.73
C VAL A 239 1.76 -35.77 -34.30
N ALA A 240 0.99 -34.92 -34.99
CA ALA A 240 0.75 -33.54 -34.57
C ALA A 240 0.12 -33.57 -33.17
N THR A 241 0.93 -33.38 -32.14
CA THR A 241 0.46 -33.22 -30.77
C THR A 241 -0.41 -31.98 -30.71
N LYS A 242 -1.72 -32.19 -30.53
CA LYS A 242 -2.69 -31.12 -30.28
C LYS A 242 -2.13 -30.20 -29.19
N PRO A 243 -2.04 -28.88 -29.42
CA PRO A 243 -1.52 -27.97 -28.41
C PRO A 243 -2.36 -28.13 -27.15
N VAL A 244 -1.71 -28.49 -26.04
CA VAL A 244 -2.37 -28.59 -24.74
C VAL A 244 -2.79 -27.18 -24.35
N ILE A 245 -4.08 -26.90 -24.43
CA ILE A 245 -4.64 -25.62 -23.99
C ILE A 245 -4.66 -25.66 -22.47
N PHE A 246 -3.65 -25.06 -21.86
CA PHE A 246 -3.62 -24.86 -20.42
C PHE A 246 -4.65 -23.80 -20.04
N THR A 247 -5.36 -24.05 -18.94
CA THR A 247 -6.14 -22.99 -18.30
C THR A 247 -5.19 -21.93 -17.74
N LYS A 248 -5.63 -20.67 -17.63
CA LYS A 248 -4.81 -19.58 -17.03
C LYS A 248 -4.34 -19.91 -15.61
N GLN A 249 -5.12 -20.70 -14.89
CA GLN A 249 -4.76 -21.22 -13.58
C GLN A 249 -3.57 -22.19 -13.67
N GLN A 250 -3.59 -23.14 -14.61
CA GLN A 250 -2.51 -24.11 -14.83
C GLN A 250 -1.22 -23.43 -15.33
N GLU A 251 -1.32 -22.46 -16.23
CA GLU A 251 -0.16 -21.67 -16.68
C GLU A 251 0.55 -21.00 -15.49
N PHE A 252 -0.23 -20.41 -14.58
CA PHE A 252 0.33 -19.72 -13.42
C PHE A 252 0.85 -20.68 -12.36
N ASP A 253 0.12 -21.75 -12.07
CA ASP A 253 0.58 -22.78 -11.15
C ASP A 253 1.87 -23.42 -11.68
N ALA A 254 2.02 -23.61 -13.00
CA ALA A 254 3.29 -24.08 -13.57
C ALA A 254 4.46 -23.12 -13.27
N HIS A 255 4.21 -21.82 -13.16
CA HIS A 255 5.23 -20.82 -12.83
C HIS A 255 5.67 -20.80 -11.36
N LEU A 256 4.95 -21.48 -10.47
CA LEU A 256 5.30 -21.57 -9.04
C LEU A 256 6.28 -22.70 -8.77
N ASP A 257 7.27 -22.44 -7.93
CA ASP A 257 8.28 -23.40 -7.47
C ASP A 257 7.75 -24.36 -6.39
N TYR A 258 6.46 -24.24 -6.01
CA TYR A 258 5.83 -25.05 -4.97
C TYR A 258 4.43 -25.54 -5.37
N GLY A 259 4.05 -26.69 -4.83
CA GLY A 259 2.68 -27.20 -4.79
C GLY A 259 2.05 -26.91 -3.42
N VAL A 260 0.73 -26.88 -3.34
CA VAL A 260 -0.03 -26.68 -2.10
C VAL A 260 -0.61 -28.02 -1.64
N THR A 261 -0.45 -28.36 -0.35
CA THR A 261 -0.88 -29.66 0.22
C THR A 261 -2.32 -29.68 0.72
N ILE A 262 -2.91 -28.51 0.94
CA ILE A 262 -4.29 -28.33 1.42
C ILE A 262 -5.20 -27.85 0.27
N PRO A 263 -6.54 -27.89 0.43
CA PRO A 263 -7.46 -27.32 -0.56
C PRO A 263 -7.09 -25.87 -0.88
N ARG A 264 -6.99 -25.54 -2.17
CA ARG A 264 -6.44 -24.25 -2.63
C ARG A 264 -7.17 -23.04 -2.04
N TRP A 265 -8.50 -23.10 -1.95
CA TRP A 265 -9.29 -22.02 -1.37
C TRP A 265 -8.91 -21.74 0.09
N ARG A 266 -8.60 -22.78 0.89
CA ARG A 266 -8.13 -22.61 2.28
C ARG A 266 -6.77 -21.91 2.29
N PHE A 267 -5.86 -22.34 1.44
CA PHE A 267 -4.54 -21.72 1.33
C PHE A 267 -4.62 -20.25 0.92
N GLU A 268 -5.45 -19.91 -0.07
CA GLU A 268 -5.64 -18.52 -0.50
C GLU A 268 -6.29 -17.66 0.60
N LEU A 269 -7.27 -18.18 1.36
CA LEU A 269 -7.81 -17.48 2.53
C LEU A 269 -6.77 -17.26 3.62
N MET A 270 -5.90 -18.25 3.87
CA MET A 270 -4.80 -18.09 4.83
C MET A 270 -3.78 -17.05 4.37
N ARG A 271 -3.50 -16.97 3.07
CA ARG A 271 -2.69 -15.88 2.48
C ARG A 271 -3.37 -14.54 2.71
N LEU A 272 -4.66 -14.41 2.38
CA LEU A 272 -5.41 -13.18 2.63
C LEU A 272 -5.34 -12.74 4.09
N GLY A 273 -5.57 -13.67 5.03
CA GLY A 273 -5.48 -13.40 6.47
C GLY A 273 -4.07 -12.99 6.92
N ALA A 274 -3.02 -13.67 6.44
CA ALA A 274 -1.63 -13.33 6.75
C ALA A 274 -1.28 -11.92 6.27
N TRP A 275 -1.70 -11.57 5.05
CA TRP A 275 -1.51 -10.24 4.49
C TRP A 275 -2.31 -9.18 5.25
N PHE A 276 -3.57 -9.45 5.57
CA PHE A 276 -4.43 -8.54 6.31
C PHE A 276 -3.86 -8.23 7.69
N ILE A 277 -3.57 -9.25 8.48
CA ILE A 277 -2.99 -9.05 9.82
C ILE A 277 -1.64 -8.35 9.71
N GLY A 278 -0.78 -8.77 8.77
CA GLY A 278 0.54 -8.16 8.56
C GLY A 278 0.46 -6.66 8.27
N PHE A 279 -0.43 -6.25 7.36
CA PHE A 279 -0.63 -4.84 7.02
C PHE A 279 -1.23 -4.06 8.20
N GLN A 280 -2.31 -4.56 8.81
CA GLN A 280 -3.01 -3.87 9.89
C GLN A 280 -2.10 -3.64 11.11
N VAL A 281 -1.44 -4.71 11.58
CA VAL A 281 -0.57 -4.65 12.76
C VAL A 281 0.64 -3.76 12.50
N SER A 282 1.32 -3.94 11.35
CA SER A 282 2.50 -3.12 11.04
C SER A 282 2.14 -1.65 10.82
N PHE A 283 1.02 -1.34 10.17
CA PHE A 283 0.56 0.02 9.95
C PHE A 283 0.26 0.71 11.29
N PHE A 284 -0.47 0.02 12.18
CA PHE A 284 -0.78 0.55 13.50
C PHE A 284 0.48 0.83 14.32
N PHE A 285 1.40 -0.13 14.45
CA PHE A 285 2.56 0.02 15.31
C PHE A 285 3.66 0.93 14.74
N LEU A 286 3.77 1.04 13.41
CA LEU A 286 4.84 1.80 12.76
C LEU A 286 4.42 3.20 12.33
N LEU A 287 3.12 3.44 12.10
CA LEU A 287 2.60 4.75 11.71
C LEU A 287 1.72 5.35 12.81
N VAL A 288 0.57 4.73 13.10
CA VAL A 288 -0.47 5.33 13.95
C VAL A 288 0.00 5.56 15.39
N LEU A 289 0.51 4.50 16.05
CA LEU A 289 0.89 4.56 17.44
C LEU A 289 2.00 5.61 17.70
N PRO A 290 3.09 5.67 16.92
CA PRO A 290 4.09 6.74 17.05
C PRO A 290 3.51 8.15 16.95
N LEU A 291 2.55 8.38 16.05
CA LEU A 291 1.92 9.70 15.86
C LEU A 291 1.03 10.09 17.04
N VAL A 292 0.22 9.16 17.53
CA VAL A 292 -0.60 9.36 18.73
C VAL A 292 0.26 9.62 19.96
N VAL A 293 1.33 8.82 20.15
CA VAL A 293 2.27 9.00 21.26
C VAL A 293 2.99 10.35 21.14
N LEU A 294 3.39 10.75 19.93
CA LEU A 294 4.04 12.03 19.70
C LEU A 294 3.14 13.18 20.15
N ARG A 295 1.88 13.22 19.71
CA ARG A 295 0.92 14.25 20.15
C ARG A 295 0.75 14.28 21.66
N ALA A 296 0.61 13.11 22.29
CA ALA A 296 0.45 13.00 23.73
C ALA A 296 1.70 13.49 24.51
N VAL A 297 2.90 13.17 24.02
CA VAL A 297 4.17 13.55 24.66
C VAL A 297 4.50 15.02 24.47
N THR A 298 4.20 15.59 23.28
CA THR A 298 4.44 17.02 23.03
C THR A 298 3.40 17.92 23.68
N GLY A 299 2.25 17.38 24.09
CA GLY A 299 1.13 18.16 24.60
C GLY A 299 0.61 19.14 23.57
N ALA A 300 0.78 18.82 22.28
CA ALA A 300 0.35 19.68 21.21
C ALA A 300 -1.18 19.65 21.16
N ASP A 301 -1.78 20.84 21.13
CA ASP A 301 -3.22 21.05 20.93
C ASP A 301 -3.49 21.82 19.63
N SER A 302 -4.59 21.49 18.96
CA SER A 302 -5.07 22.19 17.77
C SER A 302 -6.41 22.84 18.05
N PRO A 303 -6.66 24.07 17.59
CA PRO A 303 -8.00 24.66 17.64
C PRO A 303 -8.96 24.03 16.61
N TYR A 304 -8.45 23.27 15.65
CA TYR A 304 -9.22 22.69 14.53
C TYR A 304 -9.41 21.18 14.68
N VAL A 305 -8.42 20.47 15.24
CA VAL A 305 -8.46 19.03 15.47
C VAL A 305 -8.65 18.78 16.96
N PRO A 306 -9.78 18.16 17.39
CA PRO A 306 -10.08 17.93 18.80
C PRO A 306 -9.09 16.99 19.47
#